data_AF-K9QUD4-F1
#
_entry.id   AF-K9QUD4-F1
#
_cell.length_a   1.000
_cell.length_b   1.000
_cell.length_c   1.000
_cell.angle_alpha   90.00
_cell.angle_beta   90.00
_cell.angle_gamma   90.00
#
_symmetry.space_group_name_H-M   'P 1'
#
loop_
_entity.id
_entity.type
_entity.pdbx_description
1 polymer ?
#
loop_
_entity_poly.entity_id
_entity_poly.type
_entity_poly.pdbx_seq_one_letter_code
_entity_poly.pdbx_strand_id
1 'polypeptide(L)'
;MNNLIKLRTKIIDRYPNANLTTLEELIQLVEKHDIKWVPSNEGNGAYFIMSQLSIIKGLDSDDYKKNWVNLTGSFSQTSLESLAGKAFKLEGNQLAKFKITWREVWGESLGRINSLWVGDWEHAYSYLVQGKSNTAKEFQSLGAKSVIKAVESDISSIDKVTRDIIYKSGWSNELDLQIALTYLASHSPFKLTPEYAVEDYPDSKTEVRRFDLLRVQPHKTKGKIVYCFELKKDIIDLCNVITTIEAKRYTQLLKDRFNTDNIKFYFVAPFGGTGRAFEKVQQYLDVEIWTAQKMSYFLLEKVKTYHPRDRYFVERILPQMDLVKKLLTLPTLPTSNKAIA
;
A
#
# COMPACT_ATOMS: atom_id res chain seq x y z
N MET A 1 25.19 4.56 -17.73
CA MET A 1 25.16 5.12 -16.36
C MET A 1 24.90 6.61 -16.47
N ASN A 2 23.67 7.13 -16.26
CA ASN A 2 23.43 8.51 -15.78
C ASN A 2 22.07 9.18 -16.09
N ASN A 3 21.15 8.70 -16.94
CA ASN A 3 19.94 9.51 -17.22
C ASN A 3 19.00 9.59 -15.99
N LEU A 4 18.79 8.47 -15.29
CA LEU A 4 18.01 8.43 -14.04
C LEU A 4 18.71 9.13 -12.88
N ILE A 5 20.04 8.99 -12.78
CA ILE A 5 20.86 9.70 -11.79
C ILE A 5 20.77 11.21 -12.05
N LYS A 6 20.88 11.65 -13.33
CA LYS A 6 20.69 13.05 -13.73
C LYS A 6 19.28 13.55 -13.42
N LEU A 7 18.23 12.75 -13.65
CA LEU A 7 16.86 13.12 -13.29
C LEU A 7 16.74 13.39 -11.79
N ARG A 8 17.21 12.45 -10.98
CA ARG A 8 17.18 12.54 -9.52
C ARG A 8 17.93 13.77 -9.02
N THR A 9 19.18 13.94 -9.46
CA THR A 9 20.01 15.10 -9.11
C THR A 9 19.32 16.40 -9.51
N LYS A 10 18.79 16.49 -10.73
CA LYS A 10 18.12 17.71 -11.22
C LYS A 10 16.85 18.07 -10.45
N ILE A 11 16.11 17.09 -9.95
CA ILE A 11 14.92 17.34 -9.12
C ILE A 11 15.34 17.77 -7.71
N ILE A 12 16.30 17.08 -7.08
CA ILE A 12 16.78 17.41 -5.72
C ILE A 12 17.45 18.79 -5.68
N ASP A 13 18.25 19.13 -6.69
CA ASP A 13 18.91 20.44 -6.79
C ASP A 13 17.90 21.61 -6.81
N ARG A 14 16.72 21.41 -7.41
CA ARG A 14 15.64 22.43 -7.44
C ARG A 14 14.72 22.37 -6.22
N TYR A 15 14.47 21.16 -5.73
CA TYR A 15 13.52 20.89 -4.66
C TYR A 15 14.21 20.02 -3.59
N PRO A 16 15.05 20.61 -2.72
CA PRO A 16 15.80 19.86 -1.71
C PRO A 16 14.89 19.11 -0.72
N ASN A 17 13.66 19.60 -0.55
CA ASN A 17 12.62 19.01 0.29
C ASN A 17 11.60 18.19 -0.52
N ALA A 18 11.92 17.79 -1.76
CA ALA A 18 11.05 16.92 -2.55
C ALA A 18 10.71 15.66 -1.76
N ASN A 19 9.45 15.23 -1.82
CA ASN A 19 9.06 13.95 -1.24
C ASN A 19 9.85 12.83 -1.93
N LEU A 20 10.78 12.22 -1.18
CA LEU A 20 11.69 11.21 -1.70
C LEU A 20 10.93 9.99 -2.23
N THR A 21 9.81 9.61 -1.61
CA THR A 21 8.98 8.49 -2.08
C THR A 21 8.39 8.80 -3.45
N THR A 22 7.79 9.97 -3.62
CA THR A 22 7.23 10.41 -4.91
C THR A 22 8.28 10.52 -6.00
N LEU A 23 9.47 11.01 -5.65
CA LEU A 23 10.61 11.10 -6.57
C LEU A 23 11.11 9.73 -7.02
N GLU A 24 11.30 8.79 -6.08
CA GLU A 24 11.74 7.43 -6.42
C GLU A 24 10.70 6.70 -7.28
N GLU A 25 9.42 6.85 -6.99
CA GLU A 25 8.35 6.25 -7.81
C GLU A 25 8.33 6.84 -9.22
N LEU A 26 8.50 8.15 -9.37
CA LEU A 26 8.63 8.78 -10.68
C LEU A 26 9.85 8.25 -11.44
N ILE A 27 11.01 8.12 -10.78
CA ILE A 27 12.23 7.57 -11.40
C ILE A 27 11.99 6.15 -11.91
N GLN A 28 11.30 5.32 -11.13
CA GLN A 28 10.95 3.96 -11.52
C GLN A 28 9.98 3.92 -12.71
N LEU A 29 8.98 4.81 -12.73
CA LEU A 29 8.06 4.94 -13.88
C LEU A 29 8.80 5.39 -15.14
N VAL A 30 9.75 6.33 -14.99
CA VAL A 30 10.59 6.82 -16.08
C VAL A 30 11.43 5.72 -16.68
N GLU A 31 12.10 4.92 -15.83
CA GLU A 31 12.90 3.78 -16.29
C GLU A 31 12.03 2.72 -16.97
N LYS A 32 10.90 2.35 -16.35
CA LYS A 32 10.05 1.25 -16.81
C LYS A 32 9.40 1.52 -18.15
N HIS A 33 8.98 2.75 -18.40
CA HIS A 33 8.23 3.13 -19.60
C HIS A 33 9.05 3.96 -20.59
N ASP A 34 10.38 4.03 -20.39
CA ASP A 34 11.30 4.86 -21.18
C ASP A 34 10.77 6.29 -21.36
N ILE A 35 10.28 6.88 -20.25
CA ILE A 35 9.61 8.17 -20.30
C ILE A 35 10.65 9.26 -20.53
N LYS A 36 10.50 9.95 -21.66
CA LYS A 36 11.38 11.04 -22.01
C LYS A 36 11.06 12.29 -21.20
N TRP A 37 12.11 12.96 -20.78
CA TRP A 37 12.06 14.18 -19.98
C TRP A 37 13.22 15.09 -20.36
N VAL A 38 13.10 16.39 -20.06
CA VAL A 38 14.19 17.34 -20.26
C VAL A 38 14.42 18.16 -18.99
N PRO A 39 15.67 18.57 -18.71
CA PRO A 39 15.93 19.52 -17.65
C PRO A 39 15.31 20.87 -17.98
N SER A 40 14.98 21.66 -16.96
CA SER A 40 14.62 23.06 -17.15
C SER A 40 15.74 23.85 -17.83
N ASN A 41 15.38 24.91 -18.56
CA ASN A 41 16.32 25.88 -19.13
C ASN A 41 17.17 26.58 -18.05
N GLU A 42 16.72 26.60 -16.79
CA GLU A 42 17.47 27.10 -15.63
C GLU A 42 18.39 26.02 -15.00
N GLY A 43 18.47 24.84 -15.62
CA GLY A 43 19.31 23.73 -15.16
C GLY A 43 18.77 22.97 -13.94
N ASN A 44 17.59 23.34 -13.43
CA ASN A 44 17.02 22.84 -12.19
C ASN A 44 15.60 22.32 -12.45
N GLY A 45 15.25 21.10 -12.04
CA GLY A 45 13.95 20.45 -12.27
C GLY A 45 13.85 19.70 -13.59
N ALA A 46 12.81 18.87 -13.72
CA ALA A 46 12.55 18.02 -14.88
C ALA A 46 11.15 18.25 -15.43
N TYR A 47 11.04 18.32 -16.77
CA TYR A 47 9.80 18.53 -17.49
C TYR A 47 9.47 17.35 -18.40
N PHE A 48 8.18 17.04 -18.48
CA PHE A 48 7.62 15.90 -19.22
C PHE A 48 6.58 16.39 -20.22
N ILE A 49 6.55 15.79 -21.41
CA ILE A 49 5.53 16.10 -22.41
C ILE A 49 4.24 15.35 -22.06
N MET A 50 3.17 16.09 -21.75
CA MET A 50 1.94 15.49 -21.19
C MET A 50 1.19 14.60 -22.18
N SER A 51 1.27 14.89 -23.48
CA SER A 51 0.69 14.03 -24.53
C SER A 51 1.41 12.69 -24.65
N GLN A 52 2.73 12.66 -24.41
CA GLN A 52 3.49 11.40 -24.35
C GLN A 52 3.10 10.59 -23.11
N LEU A 53 2.92 11.25 -21.96
CA LEU A 53 2.41 10.57 -20.77
C LEU A 53 1.01 9.99 -21.00
N SER A 54 0.15 10.68 -21.76
CA SER A 54 -1.17 10.17 -22.14
C SER A 54 -1.04 8.86 -22.94
N ILE A 55 -0.17 8.84 -23.95
CA ILE A 55 0.11 7.64 -24.76
C ILE A 55 0.70 6.52 -23.90
N ILE A 56 1.64 6.83 -23.01
CA ILE A 56 2.24 5.87 -22.07
C ILE A 56 1.16 5.24 -21.17
N LYS A 57 0.15 6.02 -20.76
CA LYS A 57 -1.04 5.54 -20.03
C LYS A 57 -2.02 4.73 -20.89
N GLY A 58 -1.73 4.48 -22.16
CA GLY A 58 -2.63 3.83 -23.10
C GLY A 58 -3.87 4.67 -23.44
N LEU A 59 -3.76 6.00 -23.32
CA LEU A 59 -4.82 6.95 -23.63
C LEU A 59 -4.58 7.64 -24.97
N ASP A 60 -5.61 8.32 -25.46
CA ASP A 60 -5.50 9.22 -26.60
C ASP A 60 -4.46 10.31 -26.32
N SER A 61 -3.67 10.69 -27.33
CA SER A 61 -2.58 11.68 -27.16
C SER A 61 -3.08 13.07 -26.72
N ASP A 62 -4.36 13.37 -26.94
CA ASP A 62 -5.01 14.60 -26.49
C ASP A 62 -5.77 14.45 -25.15
N ASP A 63 -5.74 13.28 -24.49
CA ASP A 63 -6.47 13.03 -23.25
C ASP A 63 -6.18 14.09 -22.18
N TYR A 64 -4.89 14.38 -21.93
CA TYR A 64 -4.49 15.40 -20.99
C TYR A 64 -5.13 16.76 -21.32
N LYS A 65 -5.14 17.15 -22.59
CA LYS A 65 -5.72 18.43 -23.04
C LYS A 65 -7.24 18.46 -22.89
N LYS A 66 -7.92 17.35 -23.17
CA LYS A 66 -9.39 17.24 -23.14
C LYS A 66 -9.92 17.17 -21.71
N ASN A 67 -9.23 16.43 -20.84
CA ASN A 67 -9.77 15.99 -19.56
C ASN A 67 -9.09 16.61 -18.33
N TRP A 68 -7.90 17.22 -18.49
CA TRP A 68 -7.08 17.66 -17.35
C TRP A 68 -6.64 19.13 -17.43
N VAL A 69 -6.39 19.65 -18.62
CA VAL A 69 -5.97 21.06 -18.82
C VAL A 69 -7.06 22.07 -18.42
N ASN A 70 -8.34 21.74 -18.65
CA ASN A 70 -9.46 22.68 -18.49
C ASN A 70 -10.19 22.59 -17.14
N LEU A 71 -9.58 21.98 -16.10
CA LEU A 71 -10.21 21.89 -14.78
C LEU A 71 -10.25 23.22 -14.00
N THR A 72 -9.76 24.31 -14.60
CA THR A 72 -9.92 25.68 -14.12
C THR A 72 -11.08 26.39 -14.82
N GLY A 73 -12.32 26.04 -14.48
CA GLY A 73 -13.48 26.86 -14.81
C GLY A 73 -14.66 26.09 -15.38
N SER A 74 -15.72 26.01 -14.56
CA SER A 74 -17.10 25.65 -14.92
C SER A 74 -17.27 24.36 -15.74
N PHE A 75 -17.60 23.25 -15.09
CA PHE A 75 -18.81 22.48 -15.41
C PHE A 75 -19.02 21.43 -14.32
N SER A 76 -20.21 21.44 -13.75
CA SER A 76 -20.73 20.48 -12.80
C SER A 76 -20.62 19.05 -13.35
N GLN A 77 -19.79 18.20 -12.73
CA GLN A 77 -20.09 16.79 -12.41
C GLN A 77 -18.80 16.07 -11.94
N THR A 78 -18.82 15.59 -10.70
CA THR A 78 -17.78 14.80 -10.00
C THR A 78 -16.40 15.45 -9.86
N SER A 79 -16.09 15.89 -8.63
CA SER A 79 -14.79 16.39 -8.17
C SER A 79 -13.63 15.48 -8.61
N LEU A 80 -12.97 15.82 -9.71
CA LEU A 80 -11.61 15.36 -9.98
C LEU A 80 -10.69 16.15 -9.06
N GLU A 81 -9.89 15.44 -8.26
CA GLU A 81 -8.85 16.07 -7.44
C GLU A 81 -7.91 16.88 -8.34
N SER A 82 -7.52 18.07 -7.90
CA SER A 82 -6.56 18.90 -8.63
C SER A 82 -5.22 18.17 -8.71
N LEU A 83 -4.64 18.05 -9.91
CA LEU A 83 -3.28 17.53 -10.08
C LEU A 83 -2.28 18.39 -9.30
N ALA A 84 -1.37 17.75 -8.58
CA ALA A 84 -0.27 18.44 -7.89
C ALA A 84 0.75 19.01 -8.90
N GLY A 85 1.67 19.86 -8.47
CA GLY A 85 2.69 20.45 -9.34
C GLY A 85 2.16 21.48 -10.35
N LYS A 86 2.96 21.81 -11.37
CA LYS A 86 2.63 22.83 -12.38
C LYS A 86 2.65 22.30 -13.81
N ALA A 87 1.65 22.73 -14.57
CA ALA A 87 1.57 22.57 -16.02
C ALA A 87 1.89 23.88 -16.74
N PHE A 88 2.51 23.78 -17.90
CA PHE A 88 2.84 24.90 -18.76
C PHE A 88 2.44 24.61 -20.19
N LYS A 89 1.75 25.57 -20.82
CA LYS A 89 1.54 25.57 -22.27
C LYS A 89 2.70 26.33 -22.90
N LEU A 90 3.58 25.62 -23.59
CA LEU A 90 4.71 26.20 -24.31
C LEU A 90 4.27 26.64 -25.71
N GLU A 91 4.49 27.91 -26.02
CA GLU A 91 4.24 28.52 -27.33
C GLU A 91 5.41 29.46 -27.69
N GLY A 92 5.49 29.85 -28.98
CA GLY A 92 6.47 30.81 -29.47
C GLY A 92 7.92 30.50 -29.09
N ASN A 93 8.63 31.49 -28.53
CA ASN A 93 10.05 31.39 -28.17
C ASN A 93 10.34 30.32 -27.10
N GLN A 94 9.41 30.09 -26.16
CA GLN A 94 9.60 29.07 -25.12
C GLN A 94 9.54 27.66 -25.72
N LEU A 95 8.62 27.44 -26.65
CA LEU A 95 8.53 26.18 -27.40
C LEU A 95 9.75 25.95 -28.28
N ALA A 96 10.27 27.01 -28.92
CA ALA A 96 11.49 26.92 -29.72
C ALA A 96 12.69 26.47 -28.88
N LYS A 97 12.89 27.06 -27.70
CA LYS A 97 13.94 26.66 -26.75
C LYS A 97 13.78 25.21 -26.30
N PHE A 98 12.55 24.83 -25.90
CA PHE A 98 12.27 23.45 -25.49
C PHE A 98 12.58 22.42 -26.59
N LYS A 99 12.24 22.71 -27.85
CA LYS A 99 12.56 21.84 -28.99
C LYS A 99 14.07 21.65 -29.20
N ILE A 100 14.86 22.70 -28.96
CA ILE A 100 16.32 22.62 -29.03
C ILE A 100 16.83 21.69 -27.93
N THR A 101 16.45 21.93 -26.68
CA THR A 101 16.84 21.09 -25.54
C THR A 101 16.39 19.64 -25.71
N TRP A 102 15.18 19.42 -26.24
CA TRP A 102 14.68 18.08 -26.53
C TRP A 102 15.57 17.34 -27.53
N ARG A 103 15.95 18.02 -28.62
CA ARG A 103 16.85 17.45 -29.63
C ARG A 103 18.25 17.20 -29.08
N GLU A 104 18.76 18.08 -28.22
CA GLU A 104 20.06 17.90 -27.57
C GLU A 104 20.08 16.70 -26.62
N VAL A 105 19.00 16.49 -25.85
CA VAL A 105 18.92 15.40 -24.87
C VAL A 105 18.61 14.05 -25.52
N TRP A 106 17.70 14.03 -26.51
CA TRP A 106 17.17 12.78 -27.06
C TRP A 106 17.54 12.53 -28.53
N GLY A 107 18.19 13.47 -29.21
CA GLY A 107 18.52 13.35 -30.64
C GLY A 107 17.30 13.46 -31.57
N GLU A 108 16.12 13.76 -31.04
CA GLU A 108 14.85 13.69 -31.77
C GLU A 108 14.26 15.07 -32.06
N SER A 109 13.52 15.18 -33.17
CA SER A 109 12.78 16.39 -33.52
C SER A 109 11.31 16.25 -33.15
N LEU A 110 10.76 17.21 -32.40
CA LEU A 110 9.32 17.31 -32.13
C LEU A 110 8.50 17.85 -33.34
N GLY A 111 9.15 18.08 -34.48
CA GLY A 111 8.49 18.51 -35.71
C GLY A 111 7.83 19.89 -35.64
N ARG A 112 6.88 20.12 -36.56
CA ARG A 112 6.14 21.38 -36.70
C ARG A 112 4.90 21.42 -35.79
N ILE A 113 5.14 21.44 -34.48
CA ILE A 113 4.11 21.74 -33.47
C ILE A 113 4.14 23.23 -33.07
N ASN A 114 2.97 23.84 -32.88
CA ASN A 114 2.83 25.27 -32.55
C ASN A 114 2.55 25.54 -31.06
N SER A 115 2.09 24.52 -30.33
CA SER A 115 1.90 24.57 -28.88
C SER A 115 2.17 23.19 -28.28
N LEU A 116 2.68 23.13 -27.05
CA LEU A 116 2.95 21.88 -26.34
C LEU A 116 2.63 22.02 -24.85
N TRP A 117 1.91 21.06 -24.28
CA TRP A 117 1.72 20.99 -22.83
C TRP A 117 2.85 20.19 -22.18
N VAL A 118 3.49 20.79 -21.20
CA VAL A 118 4.52 20.15 -20.37
C VAL A 118 4.18 20.27 -18.89
N GLY A 119 4.46 19.23 -18.12
CA GLY A 119 4.33 19.23 -16.66
C GLY A 119 5.70 19.19 -16.01
N ASP A 120 5.85 19.82 -14.85
CA ASP A 120 6.98 19.52 -13.97
C ASP A 120 6.89 18.10 -13.40
N TRP A 121 7.94 17.65 -12.71
CA TRP A 121 8.04 16.28 -12.21
C TRP A 121 6.88 15.89 -11.27
N GLU A 122 6.42 16.81 -10.43
CA GLU A 122 5.31 16.58 -9.51
C GLU A 122 3.97 16.49 -10.26
N HIS A 123 3.78 17.34 -11.28
CA HIS A 123 2.61 17.31 -12.14
C HIS A 123 2.57 16.08 -13.05
N ALA A 124 3.72 15.68 -13.59
CA ALA A 124 3.88 14.48 -14.38
C ALA A 124 3.58 13.23 -13.55
N TYR A 125 4.14 13.15 -12.34
CA TYR A 125 3.85 12.06 -11.41
C TYR A 125 2.36 12.03 -11.05
N SER A 126 1.79 13.17 -10.64
CA SER A 126 0.37 13.28 -10.30
C SER A 126 -0.52 12.84 -11.46
N TYR A 127 -0.22 13.27 -12.69
CA TYR A 127 -0.95 12.85 -13.88
C TYR A 127 -0.78 11.36 -14.18
N LEU A 128 0.42 10.78 -13.99
CA LEU A 128 0.65 9.36 -14.20
C LEU A 128 -0.18 8.51 -13.22
N VAL A 129 -0.26 8.92 -11.96
CA VAL A 129 -0.97 8.17 -10.90
C VAL A 129 -2.45 8.51 -10.77
N GLN A 130 -2.94 9.62 -11.31
CA GLN A 130 -4.37 9.95 -11.33
C GLN A 130 -4.96 9.68 -12.71
N GLY A 131 -5.92 8.75 -12.83
CA GLY A 131 -6.65 8.56 -14.10
C GLY A 131 -7.73 7.47 -14.06
N LYS A 132 -8.82 7.71 -14.80
CA LYS A 132 -10.06 6.92 -14.76
C LYS A 132 -10.21 5.85 -15.88
N SER A 133 -9.26 5.68 -16.80
CA SER A 133 -9.31 4.57 -17.76
C SER A 133 -8.87 3.24 -17.15
N ASN A 134 -9.29 2.11 -17.70
CA ASN A 134 -8.86 0.79 -17.21
C ASN A 134 -7.33 0.59 -17.28
N THR A 135 -6.65 1.31 -18.17
CA THR A 135 -5.18 1.37 -18.25
C THR A 135 -4.57 2.36 -17.22
N ALA A 136 -5.28 3.42 -16.85
CA ALA A 136 -4.88 4.29 -15.73
C ALA A 136 -5.09 3.62 -14.36
N LYS A 137 -6.02 2.66 -14.24
CA LYS A 137 -6.08 1.71 -13.11
C LYS A 137 -4.86 0.79 -13.11
N GLU A 138 -4.33 0.43 -14.27
CA GLU A 138 -3.02 -0.22 -14.33
C GLU A 138 -1.91 0.73 -13.87
N PHE A 139 -1.93 2.03 -14.16
CA PHE A 139 -0.93 3.01 -13.66
C PHE A 139 -1.05 3.35 -12.17
N GLN A 140 -2.24 3.35 -11.59
CA GLN A 140 -2.44 3.35 -10.13
C GLN A 140 -1.94 2.04 -9.51
N SER A 141 -2.14 0.92 -10.20
CA SER A 141 -1.46 -0.33 -9.87
C SER A 141 0.03 -0.28 -10.19
N LEU A 142 0.56 0.72 -10.90
CA LEU A 142 1.98 0.82 -11.26
C LEU A 142 2.80 1.45 -10.14
N GLY A 143 2.36 2.50 -9.45
CA GLY A 143 3.00 2.92 -8.19
C GLY A 143 3.04 1.77 -7.17
N ALA A 144 1.93 1.04 -7.05
CA ALA A 144 1.87 -0.19 -6.27
C ALA A 144 2.76 -1.32 -6.85
N LYS A 145 2.87 -1.47 -8.18
CA LYS A 145 3.71 -2.50 -8.83
C LYS A 145 5.19 -2.17 -8.84
N SER A 146 5.60 -0.91 -8.71
CA SER A 146 7.00 -0.52 -8.55
C SER A 146 7.45 -0.75 -7.11
N VAL A 147 6.55 -0.52 -6.14
CA VAL A 147 6.71 -1.03 -4.76
C VAL A 147 6.73 -2.55 -4.77
N ILE A 148 5.85 -3.25 -5.49
CA ILE A 148 5.91 -4.72 -5.66
C ILE A 148 7.21 -5.15 -6.35
N LYS A 149 7.76 -4.42 -7.33
CA LYS A 149 9.02 -4.79 -8.00
C LYS A 149 10.26 -4.54 -7.14
N ALA A 150 10.26 -3.46 -6.35
CA ALA A 150 11.29 -3.20 -5.35
C ALA A 150 11.21 -4.19 -4.18
N VAL A 151 9.99 -4.62 -3.83
CA VAL A 151 9.71 -5.71 -2.89
C VAL A 151 10.06 -7.05 -3.52
N GLU A 152 9.87 -7.29 -4.82
CA GLU A 152 10.25 -8.50 -5.55
C GLU A 152 11.77 -8.59 -5.76
N SER A 153 12.49 -7.46 -5.90
CA SER A 153 13.95 -7.43 -5.89
C SER A 153 14.50 -7.68 -4.49
N ASP A 154 13.86 -7.17 -3.44
CA ASP A 154 14.19 -7.51 -2.05
C ASP A 154 13.86 -8.99 -1.76
N ILE A 155 12.76 -9.53 -2.31
CA ILE A 155 12.36 -10.96 -2.25
C ILE A 155 13.20 -11.83 -3.22
N SER A 156 13.97 -11.27 -4.14
CA SER A 156 14.93 -12.03 -4.98
C SER A 156 16.15 -12.50 -4.21
N SER A 157 16.37 -11.93 -3.03
CA SER A 157 17.33 -12.44 -2.03
C SER A 157 16.78 -13.58 -1.16
N ILE A 158 15.46 -13.84 -1.24
CA ILE A 158 14.81 -14.96 -0.56
C ILE A 158 14.84 -16.17 -1.49
N ASP A 159 15.44 -17.26 -1.03
CA ASP A 159 15.58 -18.50 -1.80
C ASP A 159 14.24 -18.95 -2.42
N LYS A 160 14.32 -19.55 -3.62
CA LYS A 160 13.17 -20.01 -4.40
C LYS A 160 12.24 -20.95 -3.62
N VAL A 161 12.79 -21.78 -2.73
CA VAL A 161 12.02 -22.67 -1.84
C VAL A 161 11.19 -21.85 -0.85
N THR A 162 11.78 -20.82 -0.26
CA THR A 162 11.09 -19.91 0.66
C THR A 162 10.01 -19.10 -0.06
N ARG A 163 10.22 -18.67 -1.30
CA ARG A 163 9.21 -18.00 -2.13
C ARG A 163 8.02 -18.92 -2.45
N ASP A 164 8.27 -20.17 -2.79
CA ASP A 164 7.21 -21.16 -3.04
C ASP A 164 6.43 -21.53 -1.77
N ILE A 165 7.05 -21.47 -0.59
CA ILE A 165 6.38 -21.63 0.72
C ILE A 165 5.55 -20.40 1.09
N ILE A 166 6.06 -19.18 0.85
CA ILE A 166 5.38 -17.91 1.15
C ILE A 166 4.11 -17.73 0.30
N TYR A 167 4.15 -18.09 -0.98
CA TYR A 167 3.04 -17.87 -1.93
C TYR A 167 2.15 -19.10 -2.17
N LYS A 168 2.52 -20.29 -1.69
CA LYS A 168 1.56 -21.38 -1.46
C LYS A 168 1.08 -21.26 -0.02
N SER A 169 0.22 -20.27 0.23
CA SER A 169 -0.49 -20.16 1.50
C SER A 169 -0.99 -21.56 1.89
N GLY A 170 -0.68 -22.04 3.10
CA GLY A 170 -1.22 -23.32 3.62
C GLY A 170 -2.75 -23.34 3.74
N TRP A 171 -3.41 -22.27 3.28
CA TRP A 171 -4.82 -21.93 3.36
C TRP A 171 -5.32 -21.50 1.98
N SER A 172 -6.45 -22.07 1.56
CA SER A 172 -7.09 -21.82 0.25
C SER A 172 -7.71 -20.42 0.15
N ASN A 173 -8.13 -19.84 1.27
CA ASN A 173 -8.79 -18.54 1.37
C ASN A 173 -8.72 -17.98 2.82
N GLU A 174 -9.10 -16.71 3.01
CA GLU A 174 -9.13 -16.04 4.33
C GLU A 174 -10.26 -16.56 5.23
N LEU A 175 -11.36 -17.04 4.65
CA LEU A 175 -12.51 -17.56 5.37
C LEU A 175 -12.15 -18.80 6.19
N ASP A 176 -11.37 -19.72 5.63
CA ASP A 176 -10.92 -20.93 6.33
C ASP A 176 -10.09 -20.57 7.58
N LEU A 177 -9.22 -19.57 7.46
CA LEU A 177 -8.41 -19.04 8.58
C LEU A 177 -9.30 -18.42 9.65
N GLN A 178 -10.29 -17.62 9.25
CA GLN A 178 -11.24 -16.98 10.15
C GLN A 178 -12.09 -18.01 10.91
N ILE A 179 -12.59 -19.05 10.22
CA ILE A 179 -13.36 -20.15 10.83
C ILE A 179 -12.52 -20.87 11.88
N ALA A 180 -11.27 -21.21 11.55
CA ALA A 180 -10.39 -21.94 12.45
C ALA A 180 -10.07 -21.14 13.73
N LEU A 181 -9.77 -19.85 13.58
CA LEU A 181 -9.49 -18.96 14.72
C LEU A 181 -10.73 -18.71 15.58
N THR A 182 -11.90 -18.54 14.96
CA THR A 182 -13.18 -18.34 15.67
C THR A 182 -13.57 -19.59 16.47
N TYR A 183 -13.41 -20.78 15.87
CA TYR A 183 -13.63 -22.05 16.55
C TYR A 183 -12.71 -22.18 17.77
N LEU A 184 -11.42 -21.90 17.62
CA LEU A 184 -10.46 -21.98 18.72
C LEU A 184 -10.81 -21.03 19.87
N ALA A 185 -11.19 -19.79 19.52
CA ALA A 185 -11.63 -18.78 20.48
C ALA A 185 -12.91 -19.18 21.25
N SER A 186 -13.81 -19.94 20.63
CA SER A 186 -15.10 -20.35 21.21
C SER A 186 -14.96 -21.24 22.45
N HIS A 187 -13.81 -21.89 22.61
CA HIS A 187 -13.49 -22.75 23.76
C HIS A 187 -13.05 -21.99 25.01
N SER A 188 -13.09 -20.65 24.98
CA SER A 188 -12.77 -19.78 26.12
C SER A 188 -13.74 -18.59 26.21
N PRO A 189 -13.74 -17.84 27.33
CA PRO A 189 -14.44 -16.55 27.43
C PRO A 189 -13.89 -15.46 26.50
N PHE A 190 -12.77 -15.71 25.80
CA PHE A 190 -12.19 -14.81 24.80
C PHE A 190 -12.86 -15.00 23.43
N LYS A 191 -14.18 -14.77 23.36
CA LYS A 191 -14.96 -14.98 22.12
C LYS A 191 -14.71 -13.88 21.09
N LEU A 192 -14.25 -14.27 19.90
CA LEU A 192 -14.11 -13.37 18.75
C LEU A 192 -15.45 -13.21 18.03
N THR A 193 -15.77 -11.98 17.63
CA THR A 193 -16.94 -11.65 16.81
C THR A 193 -16.47 -11.50 15.36
N PRO A 194 -16.87 -12.40 14.45
CA PRO A 194 -16.48 -12.29 13.05
C PRO A 194 -17.29 -11.21 12.32
N GLU A 195 -16.67 -10.62 11.28
CA GLU A 195 -17.32 -9.72 10.33
C GLU A 195 -18.05 -8.53 10.99
N TYR A 196 -17.40 -7.90 11.96
CA TYR A 196 -18.01 -6.80 12.72
C TYR A 196 -18.10 -5.54 11.86
N ALA A 197 -19.32 -5.05 11.64
CA ALA A 197 -19.60 -3.85 10.86
C ALA A 197 -19.56 -2.58 11.74
N VAL A 198 -18.89 -1.55 11.26
CA VAL A 198 -18.87 -0.21 11.84
C VAL A 198 -19.17 0.82 10.75
N GLU A 199 -20.07 1.75 11.04
CA GLU A 199 -20.31 2.91 10.16
C GLU A 199 -19.01 3.68 9.96
N ASP A 200 -18.70 4.00 8.71
CA ASP A 200 -17.49 4.74 8.35
C ASP A 200 -17.70 6.25 8.53
N TYR A 201 -16.64 7.03 8.32
CA TYR A 201 -16.74 8.49 8.32
C TYR A 201 -17.66 9.00 7.21
N PRO A 202 -18.38 10.11 7.41
CA PRO A 202 -19.32 10.67 6.42
C PRO A 202 -18.72 10.91 5.03
N ASP A 203 -17.42 11.22 4.97
CA ASP A 203 -16.70 11.52 3.73
C ASP A 203 -16.14 10.27 3.02
N SER A 204 -16.39 9.07 3.56
CA SER A 204 -15.91 7.82 2.99
C SER A 204 -16.75 7.39 1.78
N LYS A 205 -16.11 6.72 0.82
CA LYS A 205 -16.78 6.08 -0.33
C LYS A 205 -17.63 4.87 0.07
N THR A 206 -17.47 4.37 1.29
CA THR A 206 -18.19 3.21 1.82
C THR A 206 -18.88 3.62 3.10
N GLU A 207 -20.17 3.33 3.22
CA GLU A 207 -20.95 3.64 4.43
C GLU A 207 -20.52 2.79 5.63
N VAL A 208 -20.01 1.57 5.39
CA VAL A 208 -19.67 0.61 6.44
C VAL A 208 -18.31 -0.01 6.18
N ARG A 209 -17.49 -0.10 7.23
CA ARG A 209 -16.28 -0.92 7.28
C ARG A 209 -16.55 -2.21 8.03
N ARG A 210 -16.02 -3.31 7.49
CA ARG A 210 -16.14 -4.63 8.06
C ARG A 210 -14.77 -5.07 8.57
N PHE A 211 -14.73 -5.47 9.83
CA PHE A 211 -13.54 -5.95 10.52
C PHE A 211 -13.61 -7.48 10.66
N ASP A 212 -12.54 -8.17 10.29
CA ASP A 212 -12.58 -9.63 10.16
C ASP A 212 -12.89 -10.34 11.47
N LEU A 213 -12.19 -9.98 12.57
CA LEU A 213 -12.40 -10.55 13.90
C LEU A 213 -12.22 -9.48 14.99
N LEU A 214 -13.21 -9.34 15.87
CA LEU A 214 -13.21 -8.31 16.91
C LEU A 214 -13.57 -8.86 18.30
N ARG A 215 -12.90 -8.38 19.35
CA ARG A 215 -13.23 -8.64 20.75
C ARG A 215 -13.21 -7.36 21.55
N VAL A 216 -14.32 -7.04 22.19
CA VAL A 216 -14.39 -5.99 23.21
C VAL A 216 -14.40 -6.65 24.58
N GLN A 217 -13.48 -6.25 25.45
CA GLN A 217 -13.39 -6.78 26.81
C GLN A 217 -13.39 -5.63 27.84
N PRO A 218 -14.22 -5.71 28.90
CA PRO A 218 -14.12 -4.76 30.00
C PRO A 218 -12.81 -4.96 30.76
N HIS A 219 -12.18 -3.85 31.17
CA HIS A 219 -10.91 -3.85 31.89
C HIS A 219 -11.02 -2.95 33.12
N LYS A 220 -10.60 -3.46 34.28
CA LYS A 220 -10.80 -2.82 35.59
C LYS A 220 -10.30 -1.37 35.65
N THR A 221 -9.16 -1.07 35.04
CA THR A 221 -8.54 0.27 35.06
C THR A 221 -8.62 1.03 33.75
N LYS A 222 -8.98 0.36 32.65
CA LYS A 222 -8.94 0.94 31.29
C LYS A 222 -10.33 1.11 30.68
N GLY A 223 -11.38 0.80 31.44
CA GLY A 223 -12.76 0.75 30.94
C GLY A 223 -12.97 -0.42 29.99
N LYS A 224 -12.60 -0.26 28.72
CA LYS A 224 -12.74 -1.29 27.66
C LYS A 224 -11.45 -1.40 26.86
N ILE A 225 -11.05 -2.62 26.55
CA ILE A 225 -9.98 -2.91 25.59
C ILE A 225 -10.62 -3.56 24.36
N VAL A 226 -10.29 -3.04 23.17
CA VAL A 226 -10.75 -3.59 21.89
C VAL A 226 -9.59 -4.27 21.21
N TYR A 227 -9.73 -5.57 20.97
CA TYR A 227 -8.82 -6.35 20.15
C TYR A 227 -9.43 -6.49 18.76
N CYS A 228 -8.70 -6.07 17.73
CA CYS A 228 -9.08 -6.23 16.34
C CYS A 228 -8.02 -7.07 15.64
N PHE A 229 -8.43 -8.12 14.94
CA PHE A 229 -7.55 -8.96 14.15
C PHE A 229 -7.99 -8.87 12.68
N GLU A 230 -7.17 -8.21 11.87
CA GLU A 230 -7.33 -8.09 10.42
C GLU A 230 -6.55 -9.23 9.75
N LEU A 231 -7.26 -10.13 9.10
CA LEU A 231 -6.70 -11.32 8.49
C LEU A 231 -6.21 -11.03 7.07
N LYS A 232 -5.11 -11.66 6.69
CA LYS A 232 -4.59 -11.67 5.33
C LYS A 232 -4.18 -13.09 4.96
N LYS A 233 -4.59 -13.56 3.78
CA LYS A 233 -4.17 -14.90 3.28
C LYS A 233 -2.68 -14.96 2.95
N ASP A 234 -2.13 -13.84 2.50
CA ASP A 234 -0.74 -13.69 2.07
C ASP A 234 0.08 -12.96 3.14
N ILE A 235 1.39 -12.88 2.94
CA ILE A 235 2.28 -12.08 3.80
C ILE A 235 1.82 -10.62 3.85
N ILE A 236 1.85 -10.01 5.02
CA ILE A 236 1.48 -8.61 5.22
C ILE A 236 2.59 -7.71 4.68
N ASP A 237 2.29 -6.96 3.63
CA ASP A 237 3.20 -5.99 3.04
C ASP A 237 2.95 -4.56 3.56
N LEU A 238 3.82 -3.63 3.14
CA LEU A 238 3.70 -2.22 3.50
C LEU A 238 2.37 -1.61 3.02
N CYS A 239 1.89 -2.02 1.84
CA CYS A 239 0.65 -1.52 1.25
C CYS A 239 -0.56 -1.89 2.10
N ASN A 240 -0.58 -3.11 2.67
CA ASN A 240 -1.61 -3.53 3.61
C ASN A 240 -1.66 -2.60 4.83
N VAL A 241 -0.51 -2.27 5.40
CA VAL A 241 -0.41 -1.40 6.58
C VAL A 241 -0.91 0.02 6.27
N ILE A 242 -0.40 0.65 5.21
CA ILE A 242 -0.79 2.02 4.82
C ILE A 242 -2.28 2.08 4.50
N THR A 243 -2.78 1.15 3.69
CA THR A 243 -4.18 1.14 3.27
C THR A 243 -5.11 1.00 4.48
N THR A 244 -4.81 0.10 5.40
CA THR A 244 -5.71 -0.19 6.53
C THR A 244 -5.58 0.83 7.67
N ILE A 245 -4.36 1.25 8.02
CA ILE A 245 -4.15 2.14 9.16
C ILE A 245 -4.27 3.62 8.78
N GLU A 246 -3.67 4.05 7.67
CA GLU A 246 -3.64 5.47 7.31
C GLU A 246 -4.84 5.85 6.46
N ALA A 247 -5.07 5.14 5.35
CA ALA A 247 -6.12 5.51 4.42
C ALA A 247 -7.52 5.22 4.98
N LYS A 248 -7.72 4.04 5.58
CA LYS A 248 -9.01 3.66 6.17
C LYS A 248 -9.16 4.07 7.64
N ARG A 249 -8.09 4.51 8.31
CA ARG A 249 -8.12 4.98 9.72
C ARG A 249 -8.77 3.98 10.68
N TYR A 250 -8.55 2.68 10.49
CA TYR A 250 -9.24 1.62 11.24
C TYR A 250 -9.08 1.73 12.76
N THR A 251 -7.89 2.06 13.25
CA THR A 251 -7.67 2.24 14.70
C THR A 251 -8.50 3.38 15.26
N GLN A 252 -8.56 4.53 14.56
CA GLN A 252 -9.39 5.65 14.98
C GLN A 252 -10.88 5.32 14.93
N LEU A 253 -11.33 4.62 13.89
CA LEU A 253 -12.73 4.22 13.75
C LEU A 253 -13.20 3.35 14.93
N LEU A 254 -12.32 2.46 15.40
CA LEU A 254 -12.58 1.64 16.58
C LEU A 254 -12.56 2.45 17.89
N LYS A 255 -11.66 3.45 18.01
CA LYS A 255 -11.63 4.35 19.18
C LYS A 255 -12.94 5.10 19.32
N ASP A 256 -13.40 5.69 18.23
CA ASP A 256 -14.63 6.47 18.17
C ASP A 256 -15.85 5.57 18.45
N ARG A 257 -15.92 4.40 17.79
CA ARG A 257 -17.03 3.46 17.94
C ARG A 257 -17.20 2.94 19.36
N PHE A 258 -16.11 2.62 20.04
CA PHE A 258 -16.14 2.00 21.36
C PHE A 258 -15.89 2.96 22.52
N ASN A 259 -15.63 4.23 22.21
CA ASN A 259 -15.28 5.29 23.15
C ASN A 259 -14.14 4.85 24.09
N THR A 260 -13.02 4.44 23.50
CA THR A 260 -11.82 4.01 24.25
C THR A 260 -10.55 4.18 23.43
N ASP A 261 -9.48 4.68 24.06
CA ASP A 261 -8.15 4.74 23.43
C ASP A 261 -7.42 3.39 23.47
N ASN A 262 -7.94 2.40 24.19
CA ASN A 262 -7.27 1.12 24.42
C ASN A 262 -7.58 0.12 23.29
N ILE A 263 -7.09 0.45 22.10
CA ILE A 263 -7.14 -0.45 20.94
C ILE A 263 -5.89 -1.30 20.87
N LYS A 264 -6.07 -2.55 20.43
CA LYS A 264 -5.00 -3.48 20.05
C LYS A 264 -5.35 -4.07 18.70
N PHE A 265 -4.70 -3.54 17.66
CA PHE A 265 -4.90 -3.92 16.28
C PHE A 265 -3.79 -4.88 15.85
N TYR A 266 -4.18 -6.04 15.33
CA TYR A 266 -3.27 -7.08 14.88
C TYR A 266 -3.54 -7.36 13.42
N PHE A 267 -2.56 -7.15 12.55
CA PHE A 267 -2.57 -7.84 11.27
C PHE A 267 -2.16 -9.29 11.49
N VAL A 268 -2.89 -10.23 10.91
CA VAL A 268 -2.64 -11.66 11.07
C VAL A 268 -2.57 -12.32 9.71
N ALA A 269 -1.42 -12.93 9.42
CA ALA A 269 -1.21 -13.69 8.21
C ALA A 269 -0.49 -15.01 8.51
N PRO A 270 -0.59 -16.05 7.65
CA PRO A 270 0.12 -17.31 7.85
C PRO A 270 1.61 -17.12 8.18
N PHE A 271 2.29 -16.22 7.46
CA PHE A 271 3.73 -15.98 7.56
C PHE A 271 4.11 -14.63 8.20
N GLY A 272 3.13 -13.89 8.75
CA GLY A 272 3.38 -12.58 9.33
C GLY A 272 3.58 -11.50 8.26
N GLY A 273 4.58 -10.63 8.41
CA GLY A 273 4.78 -9.48 7.53
C GLY A 273 6.19 -9.36 6.95
N THR A 274 6.31 -8.54 5.92
CA THR A 274 7.61 -8.12 5.38
C THR A 274 8.36 -7.20 6.37
N GLY A 275 9.69 -7.08 6.23
CA GLY A 275 10.50 -6.19 7.07
C GLY A 275 9.99 -4.74 7.08
N ARG A 276 9.67 -4.19 5.90
CA ARG A 276 9.10 -2.84 5.77
C ARG A 276 7.72 -2.70 6.43
N ALA A 277 6.89 -3.75 6.40
CA ALA A 277 5.62 -3.74 7.12
C ALA A 277 5.86 -3.70 8.64
N PHE A 278 6.82 -4.48 9.14
CA PHE A 278 7.24 -4.44 10.55
C PHE A 278 7.78 -3.07 10.97
N GLU A 279 8.67 -2.48 10.18
CA GLU A 279 9.19 -1.12 10.41
C GLU A 279 8.06 -0.07 10.43
N LYS A 280 7.08 -0.22 9.53
CA LYS A 280 5.94 0.70 9.48
C LYS A 280 5.03 0.56 10.69
N VAL A 281 4.71 -0.66 11.14
CA VAL A 281 3.84 -0.84 12.32
C VAL A 281 4.51 -0.37 13.61
N GLN A 282 5.85 -0.35 13.70
CA GLN A 282 6.57 0.22 14.86
C GLN A 282 6.30 1.71 15.09
N GLN A 283 5.80 2.43 14.08
CA GLN A 283 5.39 3.84 14.22
C GLN A 283 4.07 3.99 14.99
N TYR A 284 3.34 2.89 15.23
CA TYR A 284 2.03 2.87 15.85
C TYR A 284 2.07 2.09 17.16
N LEU A 285 1.64 2.71 18.27
CA LEU A 285 1.67 2.09 19.61
C LEU A 285 0.64 0.97 19.80
N ASP A 286 -0.40 0.95 18.97
CA ASP A 286 -1.56 0.06 19.06
C ASP A 286 -1.64 -0.97 17.93
N VAL A 287 -0.64 -1.04 17.05
CA VAL A 287 -0.64 -1.93 15.87
C VAL A 287 0.52 -2.92 15.93
N GLU A 288 0.23 -4.20 15.69
CA GLU A 288 1.23 -5.26 15.60
C GLU A 288 0.95 -6.17 14.40
N ILE A 289 1.99 -6.89 13.94
CA ILE A 289 1.87 -7.95 12.95
C ILE A 289 2.13 -9.29 13.64
N TRP A 290 1.18 -10.22 13.52
CA TRP A 290 1.25 -11.56 14.07
C TRP A 290 1.21 -12.60 12.95
N THR A 291 1.90 -13.72 13.18
CA THR A 291 1.67 -14.92 12.39
C THR A 291 0.36 -15.58 12.84
N ALA A 292 -0.31 -16.32 11.94
CA ALA A 292 -1.47 -17.13 12.29
C ALA A 292 -1.15 -18.11 13.43
N GLN A 293 0.08 -18.64 13.43
CA GLN A 293 0.58 -19.51 14.50
C GLN A 293 0.66 -18.77 15.85
N LYS A 294 1.22 -17.55 15.89
CA LYS A 294 1.28 -16.73 17.11
C LYS A 294 -0.12 -16.44 17.65
N MET A 295 -1.06 -16.08 16.78
CA MET A 295 -2.46 -15.86 17.18
C MET A 295 -3.09 -17.14 17.73
N SER A 296 -2.81 -18.29 17.11
CA SER A 296 -3.33 -19.58 17.54
C SER A 296 -2.82 -19.97 18.92
N TYR A 297 -1.52 -19.79 19.19
CA TYR A 297 -0.96 -19.99 20.52
C TYR A 297 -1.57 -19.04 21.54
N PHE A 298 -1.75 -17.76 21.19
CA PHE A 298 -2.43 -16.80 22.07
C PHE A 298 -3.83 -17.28 22.46
N LEU A 299 -4.63 -17.76 21.50
CA LEU A 299 -5.97 -18.30 21.77
C LEU A 299 -5.93 -19.60 22.58
N LEU A 300 -5.00 -20.51 22.28
CA LEU A 300 -4.80 -21.73 23.05
C LEU A 300 -4.44 -21.44 24.50
N GLU A 301 -3.62 -20.43 24.78
CA GLU A 301 -3.30 -20.04 26.16
C GLU A 301 -4.54 -19.49 26.89
N LYS A 302 -5.43 -18.76 26.20
CA LYS A 302 -6.73 -18.36 26.79
C LYS A 302 -7.60 -19.57 27.13
N VAL A 303 -7.61 -20.56 26.24
CA VAL A 303 -8.33 -21.82 26.42
C VAL A 303 -7.77 -22.62 27.60
N LYS A 304 -6.45 -22.85 27.66
CA LYS A 304 -5.79 -23.57 28.76
C LYS A 304 -6.04 -22.90 30.12
N THR A 305 -5.96 -21.57 30.16
CA THR A 305 -6.21 -20.79 31.39
C THR A 305 -7.64 -21.00 31.89
N TYR A 306 -8.61 -21.19 30.98
CA TYR A 306 -10.00 -21.42 31.32
C TYR A 306 -10.30 -22.86 31.75
N HIS A 307 -9.51 -23.83 31.27
CA HIS A 307 -9.64 -25.26 31.58
C HIS A 307 -8.45 -25.84 32.36
N PRO A 308 -8.08 -25.29 33.54
CA PRO A 308 -6.84 -25.65 34.22
C PRO A 308 -6.79 -27.08 34.76
N ARG A 309 -7.95 -27.74 34.90
CA ARG A 309 -8.08 -29.11 35.42
C ARG A 309 -8.05 -30.17 34.32
N ASP A 310 -8.07 -29.76 33.07
CA ASP A 310 -8.17 -30.65 31.93
C ASP A 310 -6.87 -30.61 31.11
N ARG A 311 -5.90 -31.39 31.57
CA ARG A 311 -4.54 -31.44 30.99
C ARG A 311 -4.55 -31.85 29.51
N TYR A 312 -5.59 -32.54 29.05
CA TYR A 312 -5.71 -33.06 27.70
C TYR A 312 -6.66 -32.23 26.82
N PHE A 313 -7.21 -31.11 27.31
CA PHE A 313 -8.22 -30.34 26.58
C PHE A 313 -7.73 -29.88 25.20
N VAL A 314 -6.51 -29.35 25.14
CA VAL A 314 -5.89 -28.92 23.87
C VAL A 314 -5.69 -30.10 22.92
N GLU A 315 -5.23 -31.24 23.45
CA GLU A 315 -5.04 -32.47 22.68
C GLU A 315 -6.36 -33.09 22.22
N ARG A 316 -7.49 -32.74 22.84
CA ARG A 316 -8.84 -33.14 22.39
C ARG A 316 -9.45 -32.20 21.36
N ILE A 317 -9.07 -30.92 21.36
CA ILE A 317 -9.51 -29.93 20.36
C ILE A 317 -8.76 -30.12 19.03
N LEU A 318 -7.44 -30.33 19.08
CA LEU A 318 -6.60 -30.41 17.88
C LEU A 318 -7.04 -31.50 16.88
N PRO A 319 -7.46 -32.70 17.30
CA PRO A 319 -7.93 -33.76 16.40
C PRO A 319 -9.24 -33.44 15.68
N GLN A 320 -10.08 -32.56 16.24
CA GLN A 320 -11.46 -32.36 15.76
C GLN A 320 -11.56 -31.45 14.54
N MET A 321 -10.52 -30.68 14.23
CA MET A 321 -10.46 -29.86 13.03
C MET A 321 -9.06 -29.88 12.45
N ASP A 322 -8.91 -30.47 11.26
CA ASP A 322 -7.65 -30.44 10.50
C ASP A 322 -7.16 -29.01 10.23
N LEU A 323 -8.08 -28.05 10.19
CA LEU A 323 -7.77 -26.62 10.10
C LEU A 323 -6.99 -26.11 11.33
N VAL A 324 -7.30 -26.56 12.54
CA VAL A 324 -6.57 -26.14 13.75
C VAL A 324 -5.19 -26.78 13.81
N LYS A 325 -5.04 -28.03 13.36
CA LYS A 325 -3.71 -28.63 13.17
C LYS A 325 -2.86 -27.81 12.19
N LYS A 326 -3.45 -27.42 11.05
CA LYS A 326 -2.78 -26.56 10.05
C LYS A 326 -2.32 -25.23 10.64
N LEU A 327 -3.06 -24.63 11.58
CA LEU A 327 -2.64 -23.39 12.25
C LEU A 327 -1.32 -23.52 13.03
N LEU A 328 -1.05 -24.71 13.57
CA LEU A 328 0.12 -24.96 14.44
C LEU A 328 1.34 -25.50 13.68
N THR A 329 1.14 -26.09 12.51
CA THR A 329 2.20 -26.76 11.73
C THR A 329 2.81 -25.88 10.63
N LEU A 330 2.46 -24.59 10.57
CA LEU A 330 3.04 -23.68 9.57
C LEU A 330 4.54 -23.46 9.85
N PRO A 331 5.40 -23.49 8.82
CA PRO A 331 6.81 -23.16 8.99
C PRO A 331 6.96 -21.70 9.42
N THR A 332 7.73 -21.47 10.48
CA THR A 332 8.16 -20.13 10.86
C THR A 332 9.22 -19.67 9.86
N LEU A 333 9.01 -18.51 9.22
CA LEU A 333 10.10 -17.88 8.48
C LEU A 333 11.24 -17.59 9.46
N PRO A 334 12.51 -17.82 9.07
CA PRO A 334 13.64 -17.43 9.90
C PRO A 334 13.53 -15.92 10.14
N THR A 335 13.26 -15.54 11.39
CA THR A 335 13.33 -14.14 11.81
C THR A 335 14.73 -13.67 11.52
N SER A 336 14.89 -12.67 10.66
CA SER A 336 16.16 -11.97 10.44
C SER A 336 16.52 -11.12 11.67
N ASN A 337 16.62 -11.77 12.82
CA ASN A 337 17.26 -11.27 14.02
C ASN A 337 18.59 -12.02 14.15
N LYS A 338 19.48 -11.83 13.17
CA LYS A 338 20.90 -11.81 13.50
C LYS A 338 21.26 -10.35 13.62
N ALA A 339 21.31 -9.94 14.88
CA ALA A 339 21.91 -8.70 15.32
C ALA A 339 23.20 -8.44 14.55
N ILE A 340 23.33 -7.21 14.10
CA ILE A 340 24.62 -6.55 13.94
C ILE A 340 25.30 -6.69 15.31
N ALA A 341 26.35 -7.51 15.35
CA ALA A 341 27.36 -7.57 16.39
C ALA A 341 28.66 -7.07 15.77
#